data_AF-A0A1D3CWW0-F1
#
_entry.id   AF-A0A1D3CWW0-F1
#
_cell.length_a   1.000
_cell.length_b   1.000
_cell.length_c   1.000
_cell.angle_alpha   90.00
_cell.angle_beta   90.00
_cell.angle_gamma   90.00
#
_symmetry.space_group_name_H-M   'P 1'
#
loop_
_entity.id
_entity.type
_entity.pdbx_description
1 polymer ?
#
loop_
_entity_poly.entity_id
_entity_poly.type
_entity_poly.pdbx_seq_one_letter_code
_entity_poly.pdbx_strand_id
1 'polypeptide(L)'
;MVTTASPDTYHRVIEYGLRKTSLRFDRLLLQAFMAGVYIGLAGQACNMFAGGMPTDPTDTRAVSKTMQKFMYASIFPTAFIAIIFTGAELFTGNTMTMLICLIERRITFLHLVINWVGSFIGNWAGALFGAYFLSYLPGGYDQEPLYSYMCYVQHAKVSYGFGQCFLRGIGCNALVCLAVWNVTACDDPATDAHDGLPRVCGHCRGTKFHTDILG
;
A
#
# COMPACT_ATOMS: atom_id res chain seq x y z
N MET A 1 -8.44 -12.12 -26.13
CA MET A 1 -9.68 -11.79 -25.42
C MET A 1 -9.35 -10.66 -24.46
N VAL A 2 -9.54 -9.41 -24.90
CA VAL A 2 -9.36 -8.21 -24.10
C VAL A 2 -10.78 -7.72 -23.79
N THR A 3 -11.17 -7.72 -22.53
CA THR A 3 -12.51 -7.21 -22.15
C THR A 3 -12.48 -6.10 -21.12
N THR A 4 -11.36 -5.75 -20.46
CA THR A 4 -11.34 -4.61 -19.53
C THR A 4 -10.01 -3.85 -19.37
N ALA A 5 -8.91 -4.23 -20.03
CA ALA A 5 -7.65 -3.47 -20.00
C ALA A 5 -6.93 -3.53 -21.35
N SER A 6 -6.36 -2.41 -21.81
CA SER A 6 -5.49 -2.42 -22.99
C SER A 6 -4.34 -3.43 -22.77
N PRO A 7 -3.94 -4.21 -23.78
CA PRO A 7 -2.78 -5.10 -23.70
C PRO A 7 -1.54 -4.38 -23.13
N ASP A 8 -1.42 -3.09 -23.42
CA ASP A 8 -0.33 -2.23 -22.97
C ASP A 8 -0.26 -2.09 -21.44
N THR A 9 -1.42 -2.00 -20.76
CA THR A 9 -1.47 -1.93 -19.29
C THR A 9 -0.91 -3.21 -18.66
N TYR A 10 -1.26 -4.36 -19.23
CA TYR A 10 -0.76 -5.65 -18.74
C TYR A 10 0.77 -5.75 -18.85
N HIS A 11 1.34 -5.34 -19.98
CA HIS A 11 2.79 -5.32 -20.18
C HIS A 11 3.49 -4.38 -19.19
N ARG A 12 2.90 -3.22 -18.89
CA ARG A 12 3.44 -2.27 -17.90
C ARG A 12 3.43 -2.83 -16.49
N VAL A 13 2.38 -3.54 -16.08
CA VAL A 13 2.32 -4.20 -14.78
C VAL A 13 3.43 -5.23 -14.63
N ILE A 14 3.75 -5.97 -15.71
CA ILE A 14 4.87 -6.91 -15.73
C ILE A 14 6.21 -6.18 -15.62
N GLU A 15 6.42 -5.11 -16.40
CA GLU A 15 7.65 -4.31 -16.31
C GLU A 15 7.84 -3.68 -14.92
N TYR A 16 6.75 -3.18 -14.32
CA TYR A 16 6.74 -2.65 -12.97
C TYR A 16 7.12 -3.72 -11.94
N GLY A 17 6.56 -4.92 -12.04
CA GLY A 17 6.93 -6.05 -11.18
C GLY A 17 8.38 -6.51 -11.36
N LEU A 18 8.89 -6.53 -12.59
CA LEU A 18 10.28 -6.86 -12.90
C LEU A 18 11.29 -5.85 -12.33
N ARG A 19 10.95 -4.55 -12.32
CA ARG A 19 11.80 -3.54 -11.69
C ARG A 19 11.88 -3.70 -10.17
N LYS A 20 10.85 -4.26 -9.54
CA LYS A 20 10.85 -4.53 -8.09
C LYS A 20 11.72 -5.71 -7.70
N THR A 21 11.89 -6.69 -8.59
CA THR A 21 12.73 -7.86 -8.31
C THR A 21 14.22 -7.58 -8.45
N SER A 22 14.61 -6.53 -9.18
CA SER A 22 16.01 -6.12 -9.33
C SER A 22 16.51 -5.21 -8.21
N LEU A 23 15.65 -4.84 -7.25
CA LEU A 23 16.04 -4.04 -6.11
C LEU A 23 16.93 -4.84 -5.15
N ARG A 24 18.02 -4.22 -4.69
CA ARG A 24 18.81 -4.74 -3.56
C ARG A 24 17.92 -4.84 -2.32
N PHE A 25 18.13 -5.88 -1.53
CA PHE A 25 17.36 -6.13 -0.31
C PHE A 25 17.32 -4.93 0.64
N ASP A 26 18.43 -4.19 0.77
CA ASP A 26 18.52 -2.98 1.61
C ASP A 26 17.55 -1.88 1.14
N ARG A 27 17.43 -1.70 -0.19
CA ARG A 27 16.53 -0.69 -0.77
C ARG A 27 15.08 -1.10 -0.64
N LEU A 28 14.79 -2.39 -0.87
CA LEU A 28 13.47 -2.96 -0.63
C LEU A 28 13.01 -2.71 0.81
N LEU A 29 13.88 -2.99 1.79
CA LEU A 29 13.56 -2.82 3.20
C LEU A 29 13.32 -1.36 3.55
N LEU A 30 14.16 -0.43 3.05
CA LEU A 30 14.01 1.00 3.30
C LEU A 30 12.73 1.57 2.67
N GLN A 31 12.44 1.21 1.41
CA GLN A 31 11.21 1.61 0.73
C GLN A 31 9.97 1.02 1.41
N ALA A 32 10.04 -0.21 1.89
CA ALA A 32 8.97 -0.84 2.64
C ALA A 32 8.77 -0.21 4.02
N PHE A 33 9.86 0.17 4.70
CA PHE A 33 9.79 0.92 5.95
C PHE A 33 9.07 2.25 5.74
N MET A 34 9.43 3.02 4.71
CA MET A 34 8.76 4.30 4.41
C MET A 34 7.27 4.12 4.10
N ALA A 35 6.91 3.09 3.32
CA ALA A 35 5.50 2.76 3.08
C ALA A 35 4.75 2.46 4.38
N GLY A 36 5.37 1.73 5.31
CA GLY A 36 4.81 1.47 6.64
C GLY A 36 4.56 2.74 7.45
N VAL A 37 5.50 3.69 7.42
CA VAL A 37 5.35 4.99 8.09
C VAL A 37 4.19 5.79 7.49
N TYR A 38 4.03 5.82 6.16
CA TYR A 38 2.93 6.51 5.49
C TYR A 38 1.56 5.94 5.85
N ILE A 39 1.43 4.61 5.89
CA ILE A 39 0.20 3.95 6.35
C ILE A 39 -0.06 4.26 7.83
N GLY A 40 0.99 4.25 8.67
CA GLY A 40 0.87 4.58 10.09
C GLY A 40 0.37 6.02 10.33
N LEU A 41 0.95 6.99 9.63
CA LEU A 41 0.57 8.40 9.68
C LEU A 41 -0.87 8.64 9.21
N ALA A 42 -1.25 8.04 8.08
CA ALA A 42 -2.63 8.14 7.60
C ALA A 42 -3.61 7.46 8.56
N GLY A 43 -3.25 6.31 9.14
CA GLY A 43 -4.03 5.65 10.18
C GLY A 43 -4.24 6.53 11.40
N GLN A 44 -3.19 7.24 11.84
CA GLN A 44 -3.27 8.20 12.93
C GLN A 44 -4.24 9.34 12.60
N ALA A 45 -4.11 9.96 11.42
CA ALA A 45 -5.01 11.01 10.96
C ALA A 45 -6.46 10.51 10.90
N CYS A 46 -6.72 9.36 10.28
CA CYS A 46 -8.06 8.76 10.20
C CYS A 46 -8.69 8.54 11.59
N ASN A 47 -7.91 8.04 12.56
CA ASN A 47 -8.38 7.86 13.92
C ASN A 47 -8.67 9.18 14.63
N MET A 48 -7.86 10.23 14.39
CA MET A 48 -8.06 11.54 14.99
C MET A 48 -9.33 12.22 14.46
N PHE A 49 -9.60 12.11 13.14
CA PHE A 49 -10.82 12.63 12.55
C PHE A 49 -12.08 11.84 12.96
N ALA A 50 -12.00 10.51 12.96
CA ALA A 50 -13.15 9.67 13.29
C ALA A 50 -13.45 9.61 14.79
N GLY A 51 -12.40 9.58 15.62
CA GLY A 51 -12.50 9.53 17.08
C GLY A 51 -12.66 10.89 17.74
N GLY A 52 -12.29 11.99 17.08
CA GLY A 52 -12.42 13.35 17.63
C GLY A 52 -13.84 13.91 17.63
N MET A 53 -14.79 13.22 17.00
CA MET A 53 -16.19 13.65 16.97
C MET A 53 -17.02 12.89 18.01
N PRO A 54 -17.71 13.61 18.92
CA PRO A 54 -18.61 12.98 19.88
C PRO A 54 -19.73 12.24 19.12
N THR A 55 -20.10 11.07 19.64
CA THR A 55 -21.16 10.23 19.05
C THR A 55 -22.43 10.24 19.91
N ASP A 56 -22.40 10.98 21.02
CA ASP A 56 -23.46 11.01 22.02
C ASP A 56 -24.62 11.91 21.53
N PRO A 57 -25.87 11.41 21.42
CA PRO A 57 -27.00 12.17 20.88
C PRO A 57 -27.33 13.46 21.64
N THR A 58 -26.81 13.61 22.86
CA THR A 58 -27.01 14.77 23.73
C THR A 58 -26.14 15.96 23.34
N ASP A 59 -25.10 15.75 22.52
CA ASP A 59 -24.15 16.76 22.12
C ASP A 59 -24.54 17.42 20.78
N THR A 60 -24.50 18.74 20.69
CA THR A 60 -24.95 19.47 19.48
C THR A 60 -24.04 19.23 18.27
N ARG A 61 -22.84 18.69 18.52
CA ARG A 61 -21.82 18.33 17.52
C ARG A 61 -21.81 16.83 17.20
N ALA A 62 -22.82 16.09 17.66
CA ALA A 62 -22.87 14.65 17.49
C ALA A 62 -22.96 14.25 16.02
N VAL A 63 -22.09 13.32 15.61
CA VAL A 63 -22.04 12.82 14.24
C VAL A 63 -22.46 11.35 14.21
N SER A 64 -23.23 10.96 13.20
CA SER A 64 -23.62 9.55 13.04
C SER A 64 -22.40 8.65 12.85
N LYS A 65 -22.45 7.41 13.38
CA LYS A 65 -21.39 6.40 13.18
C LYS A 65 -21.08 6.16 11.70
N THR A 66 -22.07 6.32 10.82
CA THR A 66 -21.90 6.20 9.36
C THR A 66 -21.00 7.31 8.81
N MET A 67 -21.21 8.55 9.27
CA MET A 67 -20.39 9.68 8.84
C MET A 67 -18.95 9.58 9.38
N GLN A 68 -18.75 9.12 10.62
CA GLN A 68 -17.39 8.82 11.13
C GLN A 68 -16.64 7.82 10.23
N LYS A 69 -17.31 6.75 9.79
CA LYS A 69 -16.73 5.76 8.86
C LYS A 69 -16.46 6.36 7.47
N PHE A 70 -17.34 7.21 6.97
CA PHE A 70 -17.15 7.90 5.69
C PHE A 70 -15.92 8.81 5.74
N MET A 71 -15.73 9.56 6.82
CA MET A 71 -14.56 10.43 7.02
C MET A 71 -13.27 9.63 7.17
N TYR A 72 -13.31 8.50 7.89
CA TYR A 72 -12.18 7.58 7.92
C TYR A 72 -11.80 7.12 6.51
N ALA A 73 -12.80 6.71 5.71
CA ALA A 73 -12.62 6.19 4.37
C ALA A 73 -12.17 7.24 3.34
N SER A 74 -12.50 8.53 3.52
CA SER A 74 -12.08 9.59 2.61
C SER A 74 -10.62 10.00 2.81
N ILE A 75 -10.10 9.90 4.04
CA ILE A 75 -8.73 10.29 4.37
C ILE A 75 -7.74 9.16 4.09
N PHE A 76 -8.14 7.91 4.31
CA PHE A 76 -7.26 6.75 4.16
C PHE A 76 -6.53 6.62 2.80
N PRO A 77 -7.14 6.97 1.64
CA PRO A 77 -6.48 6.93 0.33
C PRO A 77 -5.24 7.83 0.21
N THR A 78 -5.11 8.86 1.05
CA THR A 78 -3.92 9.75 1.05
C THR A 78 -2.62 8.98 1.24
N ALA A 79 -2.65 7.93 2.07
CA ALA A 79 -1.50 7.06 2.29
C ALA A 79 -1.06 6.34 1.01
N PHE A 80 -2.04 5.82 0.26
CA PHE A 80 -1.80 5.08 -0.96
C PHE A 80 -1.24 5.99 -2.06
N ILE A 81 -1.76 7.21 -2.19
CA ILE A 81 -1.23 8.22 -3.11
C ILE A 81 0.23 8.54 -2.78
N ALA A 82 0.55 8.76 -1.50
CA ALA A 82 1.93 9.02 -1.07
C ALA A 82 2.87 7.85 -1.38
N ILE A 83 2.43 6.61 -1.18
CA ILE A 83 3.22 5.40 -1.50
C ILE A 83 3.54 5.31 -2.99
N ILE A 84 2.55 5.60 -3.85
CA ILE A 84 2.74 5.56 -5.29
C ILE A 84 3.70 6.65 -5.76
N PHE A 85 3.52 7.89 -5.31
CA PHE A 85 4.37 9.02 -5.74
C PHE A 85 5.81 8.89 -5.26
N THR A 86 6.03 8.31 -4.08
CA THR A 86 7.37 8.07 -3.54
C THR A 86 8.01 6.79 -4.08
N GLY A 87 7.26 5.96 -4.81
CA GLY A 87 7.72 4.65 -5.26
C GLY A 87 8.07 3.72 -4.10
N ALA A 88 7.36 3.83 -2.97
CA ALA A 88 7.58 3.01 -1.80
C ALA A 88 6.97 1.60 -1.99
N GLU A 89 7.53 0.60 -1.31
CA GLU A 89 7.18 -0.80 -1.52
C GLU A 89 6.14 -1.28 -0.51
N LEU A 90 4.89 -1.46 -0.95
CA LEU A 90 3.80 -1.93 -0.11
C LEU A 90 3.44 -3.38 -0.43
N PHE A 91 3.41 -4.24 0.59
CA PHE A 91 3.15 -5.67 0.47
C PHE A 91 1.86 -5.97 -0.32
N THR A 92 0.75 -5.31 0.01
CA THR A 92 -0.57 -5.54 -0.62
C THR A 92 -0.53 -5.26 -2.13
N GLY A 93 0.12 -4.17 -2.55
CA GLY A 93 0.31 -3.86 -3.97
C GLY A 93 1.23 -4.86 -4.68
N ASN A 94 2.27 -5.33 -3.98
CA ASN A 94 3.22 -6.30 -4.51
C ASN A 94 2.61 -7.69 -4.71
N THR A 95 1.53 -8.04 -4.01
CA THR A 95 0.88 -9.35 -4.18
C THR A 95 0.42 -9.58 -5.62
N MET A 96 -0.26 -8.61 -6.23
CA MET A 96 -0.73 -8.72 -7.62
C MET A 96 0.43 -8.69 -8.62
N THR A 97 1.33 -7.71 -8.53
CA THR A 97 2.39 -7.50 -9.53
C THR A 97 3.36 -8.68 -9.57
N MET A 98 3.72 -9.22 -8.39
CA MET A 98 4.62 -10.36 -8.29
C MET A 98 3.94 -11.67 -8.72
N LEU A 99 2.65 -11.87 -8.43
CA LEU A 99 1.91 -13.03 -8.92
C LEU A 99 1.79 -13.04 -10.45
N ILE A 100 1.50 -11.90 -11.07
CA ILE A 100 1.45 -11.80 -12.53
C ILE A 100 2.81 -12.14 -13.14
N CYS A 101 3.91 -11.61 -12.58
CA CYS A 101 5.26 -11.93 -13.03
C CYS A 101 5.62 -13.41 -12.86
N LEU A 102 5.12 -14.07 -11.81
CA LEU A 102 5.34 -15.50 -11.59
C LEU A 102 4.58 -16.35 -12.61
N ILE A 103 3.31 -16.00 -12.89
CA ILE A 103 2.47 -16.70 -13.88
C ILE A 103 3.08 -16.59 -15.28
N GLU A 104 3.62 -15.42 -15.63
CA GLU A 104 4.35 -15.17 -16.87
C GLU A 104 5.77 -15.77 -16.89
N ARG A 105 6.16 -16.49 -15.83
CA ARG A 105 7.48 -17.13 -15.68
C ARG A 105 8.65 -16.15 -15.84
N ARG A 106 8.44 -14.89 -15.46
CA ARG A 106 9.46 -13.84 -15.49
C ARG A 106 10.30 -13.78 -14.22
N ILE A 107 9.78 -14.33 -13.12
CA ILE A 107 10.45 -14.40 -11.82
C ILE A 107 10.42 -15.83 -11.29
N THR A 108 11.36 -16.16 -10.41
CA THR A 108 11.34 -17.43 -9.67
C THR A 108 10.49 -17.30 -8.40
N PHE A 109 10.03 -18.43 -7.87
CA PHE A 109 9.29 -18.46 -6.60
C PHE A 109 10.11 -17.87 -5.43
N LEU A 110 11.43 -18.04 -5.45
CA LEU A 110 12.32 -17.47 -4.44
C LEU A 110 12.29 -15.93 -4.44
N HIS A 111 12.32 -15.30 -5.62
CA HIS A 111 12.20 -13.85 -5.73
C HIS A 111 10.88 -13.32 -5.19
N LEU A 112 9.79 -14.07 -5.40
CA LEU A 112 8.47 -13.72 -4.85
C LEU A 112 8.50 -13.74 -3.32
N VAL A 113 9.00 -14.82 -2.71
CA VAL A 113 9.04 -14.97 -1.25
C VAL A 113 9.93 -13.90 -0.60
N ILE A 114 11.11 -13.64 -1.17
CA ILE A 114 12.02 -12.61 -0.64
C ILE A 114 11.35 -11.23 -0.66
N ASN A 115 10.70 -10.87 -1.76
CA ASN A 115 10.02 -9.58 -1.86
C ASN A 115 8.84 -9.49 -0.89
N TRP A 116 8.02 -10.53 -0.80
CA TRP A 116 6.85 -10.56 0.07
C TRP A 116 7.24 -10.46 1.54
N VAL A 117 8.20 -11.27 1.98
CA VAL A 117 8.67 -11.25 3.37
C VAL A 117 9.39 -9.93 3.67
N GLY A 118 10.26 -9.46 2.77
CA GLY A 118 10.99 -8.21 2.95
C GLY A 118 10.06 -6.99 3.02
N SER A 119 9.10 -6.89 2.10
CA SER A 119 8.10 -5.81 2.11
C SER A 119 7.18 -5.88 3.33
N PHE A 120 6.72 -7.07 3.72
CA PHE A 120 5.88 -7.24 4.90
C PHE A 120 6.60 -6.82 6.19
N ILE A 121 7.83 -7.28 6.41
CA ILE A 121 8.63 -6.93 7.58
C ILE A 121 8.93 -5.43 7.60
N GLY A 122 9.33 -4.85 6.47
CA GLY A 122 9.57 -3.41 6.35
C GLY A 122 8.32 -2.59 6.65
N ASN A 123 7.17 -2.95 6.08
CA ASN A 123 5.90 -2.27 6.33
C ASN A 123 5.49 -2.36 7.82
N TRP A 124 5.66 -3.53 8.44
CA TRP A 124 5.36 -3.73 9.86
C TRP A 124 6.27 -2.89 10.76
N ALA A 125 7.59 -2.89 10.50
CA ALA A 125 8.54 -2.09 11.25
C ALA A 125 8.28 -0.57 11.10
N GLY A 126 7.97 -0.11 9.88
CA GLY A 126 7.60 1.28 9.61
C GLY A 126 6.31 1.71 10.31
N ALA A 127 5.30 0.83 10.31
CA ALA A 127 4.03 1.10 11.00
C ALA A 127 4.23 1.17 12.53
N LEU A 128 5.05 0.28 13.11
CA LEU A 128 5.41 0.34 14.53
C LEU A 128 6.21 1.60 14.87
N PHE A 129 7.16 1.99 14.02
CA PHE A 129 7.90 3.23 14.18
C PHE A 129 6.95 4.44 14.21
N GLY A 130 6.04 4.54 13.24
CA GLY A 130 5.02 5.59 13.21
C GLY A 130 4.13 5.57 14.46
N ALA A 131 3.64 4.40 14.87
CA ALA A 131 2.79 4.27 16.05
C ALA A 131 3.51 4.68 17.34
N TYR A 132 4.78 4.30 17.52
CA TYR A 132 5.52 4.62 18.74
C TYR A 132 5.98 6.10 18.76
N PHE A 133 6.69 6.54 17.72
CA PHE A 133 7.32 7.86 17.72
C PHE A 133 6.35 9.00 17.40
N LEU A 134 5.32 8.75 16.58
CA LEU A 134 4.42 9.80 16.08
C LEU A 134 3.05 9.79 16.76
N SER A 135 2.62 8.66 17.33
CA SER A 135 1.35 8.57 18.07
C SER A 135 1.53 8.46 19.58
N TYR A 136 2.35 7.52 20.06
CA TYR A 136 2.47 7.25 21.49
C TYR A 136 3.28 8.32 22.24
N LEU A 137 4.52 8.60 21.81
CA LEU A 137 5.36 9.61 22.49
C LEU A 137 4.73 11.01 22.53
N PRO A 138 4.03 11.50 21.48
CA PRO A 138 3.35 12.79 21.54
C PRO A 138 2.04 12.79 22.35
N GLY A 139 1.60 11.63 22.86
CA GLY A 139 0.34 11.51 23.61
C GLY A 139 -0.91 11.68 22.75
N GLY A 140 -0.85 11.30 21.46
CA GLY A 140 -1.92 11.56 20.48
C GLY A 140 -3.27 10.89 20.81
N TYR A 141 -3.29 9.95 21.76
CA TYR A 141 -4.47 9.19 22.16
C TYR A 141 -4.75 9.23 23.67
N ASP A 142 -4.08 10.10 24.43
CA ASP A 142 -4.20 10.13 25.90
C ASP A 142 -5.47 10.85 26.40
N GLN A 143 -6.21 11.50 25.48
CA GLN A 143 -7.39 12.31 25.80
C GLN A 143 -8.68 11.64 25.31
N GLU A 144 -9.75 11.76 26.08
CA GLU A 144 -11.11 11.46 25.61
C GLU A 144 -11.57 12.52 24.59
N PRO A 145 -12.35 12.16 23.56
CA PRO A 145 -12.97 10.85 23.28
C PRO A 145 -12.10 9.87 22.46
N LEU A 146 -10.85 10.23 22.14
CA LEU A 146 -10.00 9.42 21.25
C LEU A 146 -9.62 8.06 21.87
N TYR A 147 -9.32 8.05 23.16
CA TYR A 147 -8.94 6.83 23.88
C TYR A 147 -10.05 5.76 23.84
N SER A 148 -11.26 6.10 24.29
CA SER A 148 -12.42 5.20 24.26
C SER A 148 -12.77 4.75 22.83
N TYR A 149 -12.67 5.62 21.84
CA TYR A 149 -12.84 5.26 20.43
C TYR A 149 -11.84 4.20 19.97
N MET A 150 -10.54 4.36 20.30
CA MET A 150 -9.52 3.39 19.96
C MET A 150 -9.76 2.04 20.62
N CYS A 151 -10.10 2.02 21.91
CA CYS A 151 -10.45 0.79 22.62
C CYS A 151 -11.62 0.08 21.95
N TYR A 152 -12.69 0.81 21.60
CA TYR A 152 -13.85 0.27 20.90
C TYR A 152 -13.47 -0.35 19.54
N VAL A 153 -12.68 0.35 18.72
CA VAL A 153 -12.24 -0.15 17.41
C VAL A 153 -11.35 -1.38 17.56
N GLN A 154 -10.43 -1.37 18.54
CA GLN A 154 -9.56 -2.51 18.82
C GLN A 154 -10.37 -3.74 19.23
N HIS A 155 -11.27 -3.60 20.21
CA HIS A 155 -12.12 -4.70 20.66
C HIS A 155 -12.94 -5.29 19.51
N ALA A 156 -13.51 -4.44 18.64
CA ALA A 156 -14.24 -4.92 17.47
C ALA A 156 -13.34 -5.71 16.50
N LYS A 157 -12.10 -5.25 16.25
CA LYS A 157 -11.17 -5.90 15.32
C LYS A 157 -10.64 -7.24 15.83
N VAL A 158 -10.34 -7.35 17.12
CA VAL A 158 -9.80 -8.59 17.72
C VAL A 158 -10.89 -9.63 17.97
N SER A 159 -12.17 -9.24 17.97
CA SER A 159 -13.31 -10.15 18.20
C SER A 159 -13.79 -10.87 16.95
N TYR A 160 -13.25 -10.55 15.76
CA TYR A 160 -13.66 -11.21 14.52
C TYR A 160 -13.12 -12.65 14.44
N GLY A 161 -13.96 -13.57 13.97
CA GLY A 161 -13.54 -14.94 13.65
C GLY A 161 -12.67 -15.01 12.40
N PHE A 162 -11.89 -16.09 12.25
CA PHE A 162 -10.96 -16.27 11.11
C PHE A 162 -11.62 -16.08 9.74
N GLY A 163 -12.78 -16.71 9.50
CA GLY A 163 -13.48 -16.59 8.22
C GLY A 163 -13.93 -15.16 7.89
N GLN A 164 -14.32 -14.38 8.90
CA GLN A 164 -14.69 -12.96 8.71
C GLN A 164 -13.45 -12.12 8.36
N CYS A 165 -12.33 -12.36 9.04
CA CYS A 165 -11.05 -11.70 8.72
C CYS A 165 -10.58 -12.04 7.30
N PHE A 166 -10.68 -13.30 6.89
CA PHE A 166 -10.29 -13.75 5.56
C PHE A 166 -11.10 -13.08 4.45
N LEU A 167 -12.44 -13.07 4.55
CA LEU A 167 -13.31 -12.44 3.56
C LEU A 167 -13.10 -10.93 3.47
N ARG A 168 -12.90 -10.26 4.63
CA ARG A 168 -12.56 -8.82 4.66
C ARG A 168 -11.20 -8.55 4.01
N GLY A 169 -10.23 -9.43 4.21
CA GLY A 169 -8.91 -9.35 3.59
C GLY A 169 -8.97 -9.43 2.07
N ILE A 170 -9.77 -10.35 1.52
CA ILE A 170 -9.97 -10.49 0.06
C ILE A 170 -10.52 -9.19 -0.53
N GLY A 171 -11.61 -8.65 0.03
CA GLY A 171 -12.22 -7.42 -0.47
C GLY A 171 -11.28 -6.22 -0.38
N CYS A 172 -10.53 -6.10 0.72
CA CYS A 172 -9.54 -5.04 0.90
C CYS A 172 -8.43 -5.12 -0.16
N ASN A 173 -7.82 -6.30 -0.32
CA ASN A 173 -6.70 -6.46 -1.26
C ASN A 173 -7.16 -6.32 -2.72
N ALA A 174 -8.38 -6.75 -3.06
CA ALA A 174 -8.95 -6.54 -4.39
C ALA A 174 -9.02 -5.06 -4.76
N LEU A 175 -9.47 -4.20 -3.84
CA LEU A 175 -9.53 -2.75 -4.06
C LEU A 175 -8.13 -2.12 -4.17
N VAL A 176 -7.18 -2.56 -3.35
CA VAL A 176 -5.79 -2.08 -3.42
C VAL A 176 -5.15 -2.48 -4.75
N CYS A 177 -5.32 -3.72 -5.19
CA CYS A 177 -4.81 -4.21 -6.47
C CYS A 177 -5.45 -3.46 -7.65
N LEU A 178 -6.76 -3.19 -7.58
CA LEU A 178 -7.46 -2.38 -8.57
C LEU A 178 -6.90 -0.94 -8.62
N ALA A 179 -6.57 -0.36 -7.47
CA ALA A 179 -5.98 0.97 -7.41
C ALA A 179 -4.56 1.00 -8.03
N VAL A 180 -3.72 -0.01 -7.77
CA VAL A 180 -2.42 -0.16 -8.44
C VAL A 180 -2.61 -0.30 -9.95
N TRP A 181 -3.58 -1.12 -10.37
CA TRP A 181 -3.88 -1.32 -11.79
C TRP A 181 -4.30 -0.01 -12.47
N ASN A 182 -5.20 0.76 -11.85
CA ASN A 182 -5.66 2.04 -12.37
C ASN A 182 -4.51 3.03 -12.54
N VAL A 183 -3.59 3.10 -11.58
CA VAL A 183 -2.41 3.98 -11.70
C VAL A 183 -1.54 3.54 -12.89
N THR A 184 -1.24 2.25 -13.02
CA THR A 184 -0.46 1.76 -14.17
C THR A 184 -1.16 1.91 -15.52
N ALA A 185 -2.50 1.98 -15.52
CA ALA A 185 -3.31 2.21 -16.72
C ALA A 185 -3.32 3.69 -17.13
N CYS A 186 -3.33 4.62 -16.15
CA CYS A 186 -3.38 6.06 -16.38
C CYS A 186 -2.06 6.68 -16.84
N ASP A 187 -0.93 5.97 -16.73
CA ASP A 187 0.35 6.44 -17.26
C ASP A 187 0.33 6.44 -18.81
N ASP A 188 -0.27 7.46 -19.44
CA ASP A 188 -0.37 7.60 -20.89
C ASP A 188 0.99 7.96 -21.53
N PRO A 189 1.37 7.35 -22.68
CA PRO A 189 2.61 7.69 -23.39
C PRO A 189 2.56 9.08 -24.06
N ALA A 190 1.40 9.75 -24.06
CA ALA A 190 1.22 11.08 -24.65
C ALA A 190 1.77 12.21 -23.76
N THR A 191 1.83 12.01 -22.44
CA THR A 191 2.44 12.96 -21.50
C THR A 191 3.96 12.97 -21.65
N ASP A 192 4.56 11.79 -21.87
CA ASP A 192 5.99 11.62 -22.11
C ASP A 192 6.47 12.19 -23.45
N ALA A 193 5.57 12.36 -24.43
CA ALA A 193 5.88 12.94 -25.74
C ALA A 193 5.91 14.49 -25.72
N HIS A 194 5.23 15.14 -24.78
CA HIS A 194 5.21 16.60 -24.66
C HIS A 194 6.34 17.16 -23.78
N ASP A 195 6.90 16.37 -22.86
CA ASP A 195 7.90 16.85 -21.90
C ASP A 195 9.36 16.79 -22.39
N GLY A 196 9.63 16.20 -23.56
CA GLY A 196 11.00 16.13 -24.12
C GLY A 196 12.03 15.46 -23.19
N LEU A 197 11.57 14.81 -22.11
CA LEU A 197 12.41 14.16 -21.13
C LEU A 197 12.94 12.85 -21.73
N PRO A 198 14.24 12.57 -21.56
CA PRO A 198 14.87 11.43 -22.22
C PRO A 198 14.18 10.13 -21.78
N ARG A 199 13.84 9.31 -22.78
CA ARG A 199 13.31 7.96 -22.64
C ARG A 199 13.96 7.22 -21.46
N VAL A 200 13.20 6.94 -20.40
CA VAL A 200 13.54 5.86 -19.46
C VAL A 200 13.32 4.48 -20.13
N CYS A 201 12.82 4.45 -21.36
CA CYS A 201 12.95 3.32 -22.27
C CYS A 201 14.25 3.44 -23.08
N GLY A 202 15.35 3.06 -22.43
CA GLY A 202 16.69 3.09 -22.99
C GLY A 202 17.54 1.87 -22.62
N HIS A 203 16.94 0.70 -22.35
CA HIS A 203 17.75 -0.52 -22.21
C HIS A 203 17.03 -1.84 -22.56
N CYS A 204 16.30 -1.85 -23.67
CA CYS A 204 16.19 -3.05 -24.52
C CYS A 204 17.22 -2.98 -25.65
N ARG A 205 18.51 -2.78 -25.31
CA ARG A 205 19.63 -3.18 -26.18
C ARG A 205 20.46 -4.17 -25.40
N GLY A 206 20.45 -5.41 -25.85
CA GLY A 206 20.94 -6.55 -25.10
C GLY A 206 22.35 -6.40 -24.59
N THR A 207 22.55 -6.80 -23.33
CA THR A 207 23.80 -7.38 -22.87
C THR A 207 23.46 -8.46 -21.82
N LYS A 208 23.72 -9.71 -22.21
CA LYS A 208 24.00 -10.90 -21.40
C LYS A 208 23.21 -11.06 -20.08
N PHE A 209 22.09 -11.74 -20.18
CA PHE A 209 21.34 -12.37 -19.07
C PHE A 209 21.94 -13.74 -18.69
N HIS A 210 23.27 -13.86 -18.66
CA HIS A 210 23.95 -15.10 -18.30
C HIS A 210 25.17 -14.78 -17.44
N THR A 211 25.25 -15.48 -16.30
CA THR A 211 26.31 -15.48 -15.26
C THR A 211 26.49 -14.18 -14.49
N ASP A 212 25.98 -14.12 -13.25
CA ASP A 212 26.64 -13.51 -12.07
C ASP A 212 25.77 -13.68 -10.80
N ILE A 213 25.39 -14.93 -10.48
CA ILE A 213 24.90 -15.33 -9.13
C ILE A 213 25.71 -16.54 -8.62
N LEU A 214 26.98 -16.65 -9.02
CA LEU A 214 27.94 -17.54 -8.39
C LEU A 214 29.30 -16.84 -8.41
N GLY A 215 29.61 -16.16 -7.30
CA GLY A 215 30.87 -15.50 -7.00
C GLY A 215 30.87 -15.09 -5.54
#